data_AF-A0A836RU83-F1
#
_entry.id   AF-A0A836RU83-F1
#
_cell.length_a   1.000
_cell.length_b   1.000
_cell.length_c   1.000
_cell.angle_alpha   90.00
_cell.angle_beta   90.00
_cell.angle_gamma   90.00
#
_symmetry.space_group_name_H-M   'P 1'
#
loop_
_entity.id
_entity.type
_entity.pdbx_description
1 polymer ?
#
loop_
_entity_poly.entity_id
_entity_poly.type
_entity_poly.pdbx_seq_one_letter_code
_entity_poly.pdbx_strand_id
1 'polypeptide(L)'
;MKAHQKKIDFFRQKIDAIDVKIIKLLNIRAEYANTIGKIKRKVGLPVYVPSREEQVIAHVQEKNPGPLSNDAIRRLYERIIDESRRLEKENYENELNRKHGE
;
A
#
# COMPACT_ATOMS: atom_id res chain seq x y z
N MET A 1 -10.42 32.08 -21.71
CA MET A 1 -9.25 31.19 -21.91
C MET A 1 -8.29 31.20 -20.71
N LYS A 2 -7.56 32.29 -20.39
CA LYS A 2 -6.55 32.32 -19.30
C LYS A 2 -7.09 32.01 -17.88
N ALA A 3 -8.35 32.33 -17.59
CA ALA A 3 -8.96 32.09 -16.28
C ALA A 3 -9.21 30.60 -15.99
N HIS A 4 -9.65 29.83 -17.00
CA HIS A 4 -9.86 28.38 -16.83
C HIS A 4 -8.53 27.65 -16.65
N GLN A 5 -7.48 28.06 -17.36
CA GLN A 5 -6.14 27.50 -17.20
C GLN A 5 -5.62 27.67 -15.76
N LYS A 6 -5.70 28.90 -15.21
CA LYS A 6 -5.31 29.15 -13.81
C LYS A 6 -6.10 28.30 -12.81
N LYS A 7 -7.39 28.06 -13.06
CA LYS A 7 -8.24 27.21 -12.20
C LYS A 7 -7.83 25.74 -12.27
N ILE A 8 -7.49 25.24 -13.47
CA ILE A 8 -6.96 23.87 -13.64
C ILE A 8 -5.64 23.71 -12.88
N ASP A 9 -4.71 24.65 -13.05
CA ASP A 9 -3.40 24.57 -12.41
C ASP A 9 -3.50 24.64 -10.89
N PHE A 10 -4.45 25.42 -10.36
CA PHE A 10 -4.77 25.42 -8.93
C PHE A 10 -5.18 24.03 -8.41
N PHE A 11 -6.07 23.33 -9.13
CA PHE A 11 -6.49 21.98 -8.70
C PHE A 11 -5.37 20.95 -8.85
N ARG A 12 -4.53 21.05 -9.88
CA ARG A 12 -3.33 20.20 -10.02
C ARG A 12 -2.41 20.32 -8.82
N GLN A 13 -2.11 21.53 -8.37
CA GLN A 13 -1.29 21.75 -7.17
C GLN A 13 -1.93 21.13 -5.91
N LYS A 14 -3.26 21.14 -5.81
CA LYS A 14 -3.98 20.46 -4.72
C LYS A 14 -3.83 18.94 -4.81
N ILE A 15 -3.90 18.38 -6.01
CA ILE A 15 -3.67 16.95 -6.27
C ILE A 15 -2.23 16.57 -5.90
N ASP A 16 -1.23 17.31 -6.37
CA ASP A 16 0.19 17.04 -6.07
C ASP A 16 0.44 17.00 -4.55
N ALA A 17 -0.16 17.93 -3.81
CA ALA A 17 -0.05 17.97 -2.35
C ALA A 17 -0.72 16.77 -1.66
N ILE A 18 -1.79 16.22 -2.24
CA ILE A 18 -2.45 14.99 -1.77
C ILE A 18 -1.58 13.77 -2.11
N ASP A 19 -1.03 13.70 -3.32
CA ASP A 19 -0.21 12.58 -3.79
C ASP A 19 1.03 12.39 -2.92
N VAL A 20 1.68 13.48 -2.50
CA VAL A 20 2.78 13.43 -1.52
C VAL A 20 2.34 12.79 -0.19
N LYS A 21 1.11 13.03 0.26
CA LYS A 21 0.58 12.41 1.49
C LYS A 21 0.24 10.95 1.26
N ILE A 22 -0.35 10.61 0.10
CA ILE A 22 -0.67 9.23 -0.27
C ILE A 22 0.62 8.39 -0.26
N ILE A 23 1.69 8.84 -0.94
CA ILE A 23 2.95 8.11 -1.00
C ILE A 23 3.53 7.89 0.40
N LYS A 24 3.52 8.91 1.27
CA LYS A 24 3.98 8.77 2.66
C LYS A 24 3.18 7.71 3.44
N LEU A 25 1.86 7.72 3.33
CA LEU A 25 0.99 6.75 4.00
C LEU A 25 1.17 5.33 3.46
N LEU A 26 1.36 5.19 2.14
CA LEU A 26 1.63 3.89 1.52
C LEU A 26 2.96 3.31 1.99
N ASN A 27 4.02 4.12 2.09
CA ASN A 27 5.31 3.68 2.61
C ASN A 27 5.21 3.22 4.07
N ILE A 28 4.56 4.00 4.93
CA ILE A 28 4.32 3.61 6.34
C ILE A 28 3.55 2.28 6.42
N ARG A 29 2.50 2.12 5.61
CA ARG A 29 1.72 0.88 5.55
C ARG A 29 2.59 -0.31 5.13
N ALA A 30 3.45 -0.13 4.13
CA ALA A 30 4.36 -1.18 3.64
C ALA A 30 5.41 -1.56 4.70
N GLU A 31 5.94 -0.59 5.46
CA GLU A 31 6.84 -0.85 6.59
C GLU A 31 6.18 -1.71 7.67
N TYR A 32 4.92 -1.44 8.01
CA TYR A 32 4.16 -2.26 8.95
C TYR A 32 3.91 -3.67 8.42
N ALA A 33 3.53 -3.81 7.15
CA ALA A 33 3.36 -5.13 6.52
C ALA A 33 4.67 -5.94 6.57
N ASN A 34 5.80 -5.33 6.22
CA ASN A 34 7.12 -5.95 6.27
C ASN A 34 7.50 -6.37 7.71
N THR A 35 7.25 -5.50 8.69
CA THR A 35 7.50 -5.81 10.10
C THR A 35 6.69 -7.01 10.57
N ILE A 36 5.41 -7.08 10.20
CA ILE A 36 4.55 -8.24 10.49
C ILE A 36 5.13 -9.50 9.81
N GLY A 37 5.54 -9.42 8.55
CA GLY A 37 6.20 -10.51 7.83
C GLY A 37 7.43 -11.05 8.54
N LYS A 38 8.31 -10.15 9.03
CA LYS A 38 9.50 -10.51 9.82
C LYS A 38 9.13 -11.23 11.12
N ILE A 39 8.12 -10.74 11.83
CA ILE A 39 7.64 -11.37 13.06
C ILE A 39 7.12 -12.77 12.76
N LYS A 40 6.22 -12.91 11.77
CA LYS A 40 5.64 -14.19 11.36
C LYS A 40 6.72 -15.22 11.00
N ARG A 41 7.73 -14.82 10.22
CA ARG A 41 8.87 -15.70 9.89
C ARG A 41 9.63 -16.17 11.14
N LYS A 42 9.91 -15.25 12.08
CA LYS A 42 10.61 -15.59 13.33
C LYS A 42 9.84 -16.62 14.17
N VAL A 43 8.51 -16.59 14.13
CA VAL A 43 7.65 -17.51 14.90
C VAL A 43 7.09 -18.68 14.07
N GLY A 44 7.57 -18.87 12.83
CA GLY A 44 7.14 -19.98 11.97
C GLY A 44 5.69 -19.90 11.46
N LEU A 45 5.08 -18.70 11.45
CA LEU A 45 3.73 -18.50 10.95
C LEU A 45 3.69 -18.22 9.45
N PRO A 46 2.60 -18.59 8.75
CA PRO A 46 2.42 -18.27 7.34
C PRO A 46 2.35 -16.77 7.11
N VAL A 47 3.25 -16.29 6.25
CA VAL A 47 3.31 -14.90 5.79
C VAL A 47 2.02 -14.55 5.03
N TYR A 48 1.67 -15.36 4.03
CA TYR A 48 0.51 -15.18 3.19
C TYR A 48 -0.76 -15.75 3.84
N VAL A 49 -1.78 -14.90 4.01
CA VAL A 49 -3.07 -15.26 4.61
C VAL A 49 -4.18 -14.59 3.80
N PRO A 50 -4.79 -15.28 2.81
CA PRO A 50 -5.81 -14.69 1.93
C PRO A 50 -6.99 -14.08 2.67
N SER A 51 -7.44 -14.73 3.75
CA SER A 51 -8.55 -14.24 4.57
C SER A 51 -8.24 -12.88 5.21
N ARG A 52 -6.97 -12.60 5.52
CA ARG A 52 -6.56 -11.30 6.05
C ARG A 52 -6.66 -10.20 5.00
N GLU A 53 -6.37 -10.51 3.74
CA GLU A 53 -6.47 -9.55 2.62
C GLU A 53 -7.92 -9.14 2.37
N GLU A 54 -8.83 -10.11 2.34
CA GLU A 54 -10.28 -9.83 2.25
C GLU A 54 -10.77 -8.97 3.42
N GLN A 55 -10.30 -9.23 4.65
CA GLN A 55 -10.61 -8.37 5.79
C GLN A 55 -10.09 -6.94 5.63
N VAL A 56 -8.91 -6.75 5.04
CA VAL A 56 -8.40 -5.39 4.73
C VAL A 56 -9.32 -4.70 3.74
N ILE A 57 -9.69 -5.38 2.65
CA ILE A 57 -10.53 -4.83 1.59
C ILE A 57 -11.93 -4.49 2.13
N ALA A 58 -12.54 -5.41 2.87
CA ALA A 58 -13.86 -5.19 3.48
C ALA A 58 -13.84 -3.98 4.42
N HIS A 59 -12.79 -3.86 5.26
CA HIS A 59 -12.65 -2.73 6.18
C HIS A 59 -12.60 -1.38 5.45
N VAL A 60 -11.86 -1.29 4.36
CA VAL A 60 -11.70 -0.01 3.65
C VAL A 60 -12.91 0.34 2.79
N GLN A 61 -13.64 -0.68 2.29
CA GLN A 61 -14.93 -0.49 1.64
C GLN A 61 -16.01 0.00 2.62
N GLU A 62 -16.03 -0.53 3.85
CA GLU A 62 -16.93 -0.06 4.92
C GLU A 62 -16.68 1.43 5.27
N LYS A 63 -15.42 1.85 5.21
CA LYS A 63 -15.00 3.23 5.53
C LYS A 63 -14.95 4.16 4.30
N ASN A 64 -15.46 3.75 3.15
CA ASN A 64 -15.42 4.55 1.92
C ASN A 64 -16.65 5.48 1.80
N PRO A 65 -16.55 6.79 2.05
CA PRO A 65 -17.65 7.73 1.86
C PRO A 65 -17.84 8.16 0.39
N GLY A 66 -17.05 7.61 -0.54
CA GLY A 66 -16.96 8.08 -1.92
C GLY A 66 -15.92 9.20 -2.08
N PRO A 67 -15.78 9.77 -3.30
CA PRO A 67 -16.59 9.55 -4.50
C PRO A 67 -16.23 8.27 -5.29
N LEU A 68 -15.18 7.54 -4.89
CA LEU A 68 -14.81 6.27 -5.52
C LEU A 68 -15.81 5.17 -5.16
N SER A 69 -16.14 4.29 -6.11
CA SER A 69 -16.94 3.11 -5.82
C SER A 69 -16.16 2.09 -4.99
N ASN A 70 -16.86 1.20 -4.28
CA ASN A 70 -16.23 0.11 -3.54
C ASN A 70 -15.40 -0.82 -4.43
N ASP A 71 -15.78 -0.99 -5.70
CA ASP A 71 -14.98 -1.75 -6.67
C ASP A 71 -13.67 -1.05 -7.03
N ALA A 72 -13.69 0.29 -7.13
CA ALA A 72 -12.47 1.06 -7.34
C ALA A 72 -11.55 0.96 -6.12
N ILE A 73 -12.11 1.05 -4.90
CA ILE A 73 -11.35 0.83 -3.66
C ILE A 73 -10.74 -0.56 -3.62
N ARG A 74 -11.50 -1.61 -3.97
CA ARG A 74 -10.99 -2.99 -4.04
C ARG A 74 -9.77 -3.09 -4.95
N ARG A 75 -9.87 -2.64 -6.21
CA ARG A 75 -8.75 -2.70 -7.17
C ARG A 75 -7.51 -1.96 -6.69
N LEU A 76 -7.68 -0.80 -6.07
CA LEU A 76 -6.56 -0.04 -5.50
C LEU A 76 -5.90 -0.81 -4.35
N TYR A 77 -6.69 -1.36 -3.44
CA TYR A 77 -6.17 -2.06 -2.28
C TYR A 77 -5.55 -3.41 -2.61
N GLU A 78 -6.07 -4.14 -3.59
CA GLU A 78 -5.41 -5.32 -4.16
C GLU A 78 -3.99 -4.97 -4.61
N ARG A 79 -3.82 -3.87 -5.36
CA ARG A 79 -2.48 -3.46 -5.80
C ARG A 79 -1.58 -3.03 -4.65
N ILE A 80 -2.10 -2.32 -3.66
CA ILE A 80 -1.32 -1.92 -2.47
C ILE A 80 -0.86 -3.17 -1.68
N ILE A 81 -1.72 -4.18 -1.57
CA ILE A 81 -1.39 -5.46 -0.93
C ILE A 81 -0.32 -6.20 -1.74
N ASP A 82 -0.47 -6.29 -3.06
CA ASP A 82 0.50 -6.91 -3.97
C ASP A 82 1.90 -6.33 -3.80
N GLU A 83 2.03 -5.01 -3.84
CA GLU A 83 3.31 -4.32 -3.71
C GLU A 83 3.92 -4.50 -2.31
N SER A 84 3.08 -4.55 -1.27
CA SER A 84 3.55 -4.83 0.10
C SER A 84 4.15 -6.25 0.21
N ARG A 85 3.50 -7.24 -0.42
CA ARG A 85 3.99 -8.63 -0.47
C ARG A 85 5.27 -8.74 -1.28
N ARG A 86 5.35 -8.06 -2.42
CA ARG A 86 6.57 -8.05 -3.25
C ARG A 86 7.75 -7.51 -2.46
N LEU A 87 7.59 -6.36 -1.81
CA LEU A 87 8.62 -5.76 -0.95
C LEU A 87 9.04 -6.70 0.19
N GLU A 88 8.08 -7.39 0.81
CA GLU A 88 8.37 -8.36 1.88
C GLU A 88 9.24 -9.52 1.38
N LYS A 89 8.91 -10.06 0.20
CA LYS A 89 9.66 -11.14 -0.46
C LYS A 89 11.08 -10.69 -0.82
N GLU A 90 11.21 -9.54 -1.48
CA GLU A 90 12.52 -8.96 -1.84
C GLU A 90 13.41 -8.76 -0.61
N ASN A 91 12.85 -8.23 0.48
CA ASN A 91 13.60 -8.04 1.73
C ASN A 91 14.06 -9.36 2.35
N TYR A 92 13.22 -10.39 2.30
CA TYR A 92 13.58 -11.71 2.80
C TYR A 92 14.69 -12.37 1.98
N GLU A 93 14.60 -12.31 0.65
CA GLU A 93 15.65 -12.82 -0.26
C GLU A 93 16.98 -12.10 -0.02
N ASN A 94 16.95 -10.77 0.15
CA ASN A 94 18.13 -9.97 0.49
C ASN A 94 18.73 -10.35 1.85
N GLU A 95 17.91 -10.62 2.86
CA GLU A 95 18.37 -11.08 4.18
C GLU A 95 19.02 -12.48 4.11
N LEU A 96 18.50 -13.38 3.26
CA LEU A 96 19.10 -14.71 3.04
C LEU A 96 20.45 -14.61 2.33
N ASN A 97 20.54 -13.81 1.26
CA ASN A 97 21.77 -13.64 0.49
C ASN A 97 22.91 -13.07 1.34
N ARG A 98 22.61 -12.16 2.27
CA ARG A 98 23.59 -11.61 3.22
C ARG A 98 24.12 -12.66 4.20
N LYS A 99 23.31 -13.64 4.61
CA LYS A 99 23.70 -14.69 5.57
C LYS A 99 24.53 -15.82 4.96
N HIS A 100 24.51 -15.98 3.64
CA HIS A 100 25.24 -17.05 2.92
C HIS A 100 26.49 -16.52 2.20
N GLY A 101 26.75 -15.22 2.26
CA GLY A 101 27.90 -14.56 1.64
C GLY A 101 29.07 -14.25 2.60
N GLU A 102 29.01 -14.77 3.83
CA GLU A 102 30.10 -14.79 4.83
C GLU A 102 30.61 -16.22 5.01
#